data_AF-A0A963N9I1-F1
#
_entry.id   AF-A0A963N9I1-F1
#
_cell.length_a   1.000
_cell.length_b   1.000
_cell.length_c   1.000
_cell.angle_alpha   90.00
_cell.angle_beta   90.00
_cell.angle_gamma   90.00
#
_symmetry.space_group_name_H-M   'P 1'
#
loop_
_entity.id
_entity.type
_entity.pdbx_description
1 polymer ?
#
loop_
_entity_poly.entity_id
_entity_poly.type
_entity_poly.pdbx_seq_one_letter_code
_entity_poly.pdbx_strand_id
1 'polypeptide(L)' 'MAVIGSSVQPHFQAVIAAPGFCLGVCCDEDEVQRIVFLPAGPALAARNALAAETARQLAAYLADAAFSFG' A
#
# COMPACT_ATOMS: atom_id res chain seq x y z
N MET A 1 -31.44 -0.04 -9.02
CA MET A 1 -31.44 -0.48 -7.61
C MET A 1 -30.06 -0.15 -7.04
N ALA A 2 -29.99 0.88 -6.20
CA ALA A 2 -28.74 1.41 -5.66
C ALA A 2 -28.27 0.55 -4.48
N VAL A 3 -26.98 0.20 -4.46
CA VAL A 3 -26.27 -0.03 -3.20
C VAL A 3 -25.26 1.10 -3.11
N ILE A 4 -25.65 2.21 -2.48
CA ILE A 4 -24.69 3.20 -1.97
C ILE A 4 -24.06 2.60 -0.73
N GLY A 5 -23.16 1.63 -0.93
CA GLY A 5 -22.17 1.33 0.11
C GLY A 5 -21.35 2.59 0.25
N SER A 6 -21.40 3.26 1.40
CA SER A 6 -20.49 4.37 1.72
C SER A 6 -19.08 3.89 1.45
N SER A 7 -18.51 4.24 0.29
CA SER A 7 -17.14 3.89 -0.04
C SER A 7 -16.27 4.84 0.76
N VAL A 8 -16.01 4.50 2.02
CA VAL A 8 -14.72 4.84 2.62
C VAL A 8 -13.70 4.22 1.66
N GLN A 9 -13.28 5.00 0.67
CA GLN A 9 -12.08 4.70 -0.07
C GLN A 9 -10.99 4.73 0.99
N PRO A 10 -10.24 3.64 1.19
CA PRO A 10 -9.17 3.67 2.16
C PRO A 10 -8.24 4.83 1.80
N HIS A 11 -8.00 5.72 2.75
CA HIS A 11 -7.04 6.80 2.59
C HIS A 11 -5.65 6.18 2.63
N PHE A 12 -5.16 5.73 1.47
CA PHE A 12 -3.83 5.16 1.38
C PHE A 12 -2.77 6.24 1.59
N GLN A 13 -1.77 5.93 2.40
CA GLN A 13 -0.58 6.75 2.59
C GLN A 13 0.48 6.43 1.55
N ALA A 14 0.45 5.24 0.95
CA ALA A 14 1.24 4.87 -0.22
C ALA A 14 0.49 3.83 -1.08
N VAL A 15 0.77 3.82 -2.38
CA VAL A 15 0.37 2.73 -3.30
C VAL A 15 1.61 2.28 -4.07
N ILE A 16 2.01 1.02 -3.86
CA ILE A 16 3.18 0.39 -4.49
C ILE A 16 2.70 -0.37 -5.73
N ALA A 17 3.29 -0.08 -6.90
CA ALA A 17 3.01 -0.82 -8.11
C ALA A 17 3.84 -2.12 -8.18
N ALA A 18 3.19 -3.21 -8.59
CA ALA A 18 3.80 -4.51 -8.82
C ALA A 18 3.34 -5.06 -10.19
N PRO A 19 3.99 -6.10 -10.75
CA PRO A 19 3.52 -6.73 -11.98
C PRO A 19 2.09 -7.29 -11.83
N GLY A 20 1.11 -6.64 -12.47
CA GLY A 20 -0.28 -7.09 -12.51
C GLY A 20 -1.18 -6.63 -11.35
N PHE A 21 -0.66 -5.94 -10.33
CA PHE A 21 -1.44 -5.44 -9.20
C PHE A 21 -0.75 -4.26 -8.50
N CYS A 22 -1.43 -3.65 -7.51
CA CYS A 22 -0.82 -2.70 -6.60
C CYS A 22 -1.06 -3.10 -5.14
N LEU A 23 -0.22 -2.61 -4.23
CA LEU A 23 -0.45 -2.69 -2.79
C LEU A 23 -0.76 -1.29 -2.25
N GLY A 24 -1.95 -1.11 -1.70
CA GLY A 24 -2.31 0.08 -0.93
C GLY A 24 -1.94 -0.10 0.54
N VAL A 25 -1.21 0.88 1.11
CA VAL A 25 -0.81 0.90 2.52
C VAL A 25 -1.63 1.94 3.26
N CYS A 26 -2.29 1.51 4.34
CA CYS A 26 -2.91 2.38 5.32
C CYS A 26 -2.07 2.39 6.60
N CYS A 27 -1.59 3.55 7.01
CA CYS A 27 -0.84 3.74 8.24
C CYS A 27 -1.05 5.15 8.80
N ASP A 28 -0.78 5.31 10.08
CA ASP A 28 -0.57 6.63 10.70
C ASP A 28 0.95 6.86 10.86
N GLU A 29 1.36 7.68 11.82
CA GLU A 29 2.77 7.92 12.16
C GLU A 29 3.43 6.75 12.91
N ASP A 30 2.65 5.89 13.57
CA ASP A 30 3.13 4.91 14.54
C ASP A 30 3.05 3.47 14.02
N GLU A 31 1.97 3.12 13.30
CA GLU A 31 1.74 1.74 12.86
C GLU A 31 1.10 1.59 11.47
N VAL A 32 1.44 0.46 10.82
CA VAL A 32 0.78 0.02 9.59
C VAL A 32 -0.49 -0.73 9.97
N GLN A 33 -1.63 -0.11 9.69
CA GLN A 33 -2.95 -0.62 10.04
C GLN A 33 -3.49 -1.60 9.00
N ARG A 34 -3.11 -1.44 7.72
CA ARG A 34 -3.59 -2.30 6.62
C ARG A 34 -2.68 -2.31 5.41
N ILE A 35 -2.61 -3.46 4.75
CA ILE A 35 -2.11 -3.62 3.38
C ILE A 35 -3.24 -4.23 2.54
N VAL A 36 -3.54 -3.64 1.38
CA VAL A 36 -4.66 -4.04 0.51
C VAL A 36 -4.13 -4.33 -0.89
N PHE A 37 -4.48 -5.50 -1.45
CA PHE A 37 -4.27 -5.78 -2.87
C PHE A 37 -5.28 -5.00 -3.71
N LEU A 38 -4.78 -4.23 -4.67
CA LEU A 38 -5.55 -3.41 -5.59
C LEU A 38 -5.31 -3.89 -7.03
N PRO A 39 -6.27 -3.67 -7.95
CA PRO A 39 -6.00 -3.80 -9.37
C PRO A 39 -4.79 -2.96 -9.80
N ALA A 40 -4.12 -3.36 -10.88
CA ALA A 40 -3.03 -2.58 -11.45
C ALA A 40 -3.48 -1.15 -11.76
N GLY A 41 -2.66 -0.17 -11.36
CA GLY A 41 -2.99 1.25 -11.45
C GLY A 41 -1.80 2.15 -11.13
N PRO A 42 -2.01 3.46 -11.05
CA PRO A 42 -0.95 4.40 -10.74
C PRO A 42 -0.45 4.22 -9.29
N ALA A 43 0.87 4.27 -9.12
CA ALA A 43 1.48 4.35 -7.80
C ALA A 43 1.16 5.70 -7.14
N LEU A 44 1.12 5.70 -5.81
CA LEU A 44 0.97 6.89 -4.98
C LEU A 44 2.22 7.01 -4.13
N ALA A 45 2.92 8.15 -4.26
CA ALA A 45 4.08 8.46 -3.43
C ALA A 45 3.70 8.45 -1.94
N ALA A 46 4.62 7.98 -1.11
CA ALA A 46 4.43 7.93 0.32
C ALA A 46 4.16 9.31 0.93
N ARG A 47 3.16 9.39 1.80
CA ARG A 47 2.70 10.63 2.42
C ARG A 47 3.30 10.90 3.80
N ASN A 48 3.91 9.89 4.42
CA ASN A 48 4.61 10.02 5.70
C ASN A 48 5.83 9.08 5.75
N ALA A 49 6.63 9.20 6.82
CA ALA A 49 7.87 8.45 6.97
C ALA A 49 7.63 6.93 7.05
N LEU A 50 6.62 6.51 7.82
CA LEU A 50 6.26 5.10 7.96
C LEU A 50 5.79 4.48 6.64
N ALA A 51 4.99 5.20 5.85
CA ALA A 51 4.56 4.75 4.53
C ALA A 51 5.73 4.66 3.54
N ALA A 52 6.72 5.56 3.64
CA ALA A 52 7.90 5.53 2.78
C ALA A 52 8.76 4.29 3.07
N GLU A 53 8.97 4.01 4.35
CA GLU A 53 9.72 2.83 4.78
C GLU A 53 8.98 1.54 4.45
N THR A 54 7.67 1.49 4.71
CA THR A 54 6.83 0.34 4.34
C THR A 54 6.85 0.12 2.82
N ALA A 55 6.78 1.18 2.01
CA ALA A 55 6.85 1.07 0.56
C ALA A 55 8.21 0.53 0.08
N ARG A 56 9.32 0.98 0.68
CA ARG A 56 10.67 0.46 0.41
C ARG A 56 10.75 -1.04 0.70
N GLN A 57 10.30 -1.45 1.88
CA GLN A 57 10.33 -2.84 2.34
C GLN A 57 9.46 -3.75 1.45
N LEU A 58 8.23 -3.32 1.15
CA LEU A 58 7.34 -4.10 0.28
C LEU A 58 7.86 -4.19 -1.15
N ALA A 59 8.41 -3.10 -1.70
CA ALA A 59 9.01 -3.14 -3.03
C ALA A 59 10.20 -4.12 -3.08
N ALA A 60 11.02 -4.15 -2.04
CA ALA A 60 12.14 -5.09 -1.93
C ALA A 60 11.65 -6.55 -1.81
N TYR A 61 10.65 -6.81 -0.96
CA TYR A 61 10.04 -8.14 -0.82
C TYR A 61 9.37 -8.64 -2.11
N LEU A 62 8.72 -7.75 -2.85
CA LEU A 62 8.11 -8.09 -4.14
C LEU A 62 9.15 -8.39 -5.22
N ALA A 63 10.33 -7.80 -5.14
CA ALA A 63 11.45 -8.08 -6.04
C ALA A 63 12.20 -9.36 -5.64
N ASP A 64 12.31 -9.63 -4.34
CA ASP A 64 12.95 -10.81 -3.76
C ASP A 64 12.16 -11.28 -2.53
N ALA A 65 11.47 -12.40 -2.66
CA ALA A 65 10.67 -12.97 -1.58
C ALA A 65 11.51 -13.45 -0.37
N ALA A 66 12.84 -13.57 -0.51
CA ALA A 66 13.75 -13.86 0.59
C ALA A 66 14.23 -12.60 1.33
N PHE A 67 13.83 -11.40 0.89
CA PHE A 67 14.20 -10.15 1.53
C PHE A 67 13.73 -10.11 2.99
N SER A 68 14.66 -9.84 3.90
CA SER A 68 14.38 -9.72 5.33
C SER A 68 14.15 -8.25 5.71
N PHE A 69 13.06 -7.97 6.42
CA PHE A 69 12.78 -6.64 6.96
C PHE A 69 13.76 -6.32 8.09
N GLY A 70 14.30 -5.10 8.09
CA GLY A 70 15.27 -4.60 9.07
C GLY A 70 15.30 -3.08 9.10
#